data_AF-X1KXK9-F1
#
_entry.id   AF-X1KXK9-F1
#
_cell.length_a   1.000
_cell.length_b   1.000
_cell.length_c   1.000
_cell.angle_alpha   90.00
_cell.angle_beta   90.00
_cell.angle_gamma   90.00
#
_symmetry.space_group_name_H-M   'P 1'
#
loop_
_entity.id
_entity.type
_entity.pdbx_description
1 polymer ?
#
loop_
_entity_poly.entity_id
_entity_poly.type
_entity_poly.pdbx_seq_one_letter_code
_entity_poly.pdbx_strand_id
1 'polypeptide(L)'
;MERGGDAREIELNISFILSMILLFLVGFIISAKGQSEEEAGPIEEKVGITYFTFSAAPDHLKDLDEMIEIFEASHKGITIKVETASWDDYFTKLQTLIAGGTAPDVFELNYENFVSYASKGVLLDLNSIAGVD
;
A
#
# COMPACT_ATOMS: atom_id res chain seq x y z
N MET A 1 7.84 7.32 -42.20
CA MET A 1 8.94 6.50 -41.65
C MET A 1 8.28 5.43 -40.80
N GLU A 2 7.62 4.47 -41.45
CA GLU A 2 6.86 3.44 -40.77
C GLU A 2 7.82 2.31 -40.38
N ARG A 3 8.04 2.13 -39.08
CA ARG A 3 8.69 0.93 -38.55
C ARG A 3 7.69 -0.21 -38.67
N GLY A 4 7.66 -0.85 -39.84
CA GLY A 4 7.01 -2.14 -40.01
C GLY A 4 7.75 -3.16 -39.15
N GLY A 5 7.21 -3.49 -37.99
CA GLY A 5 7.66 -4.66 -37.23
C GLY A 5 7.49 -5.88 -38.12
N ASP A 6 8.58 -6.58 -38.42
CA ASP A 6 8.56 -7.76 -39.28
C ASP A 6 7.61 -8.79 -38.67
N ALA A 7 6.62 -9.25 -39.44
CA ALA A 7 5.63 -10.22 -39.00
C ALA A 7 6.29 -11.48 -38.41
N ARG A 8 7.53 -11.77 -38.81
CA ARG A 8 8.34 -12.86 -38.26
C ARG A 8 8.73 -12.68 -36.79
N GLU A 9 8.94 -11.46 -36.30
CA GLU A 9 9.23 -11.22 -34.87
C GLU A 9 7.98 -11.40 -34.00
N ILE A 10 6.81 -11.03 -34.52
CA ILE A 10 5.53 -11.20 -33.83
C ILE A 10 5.16 -12.68 -33.72
N GLU A 11 5.37 -13.47 -34.78
CA GLU A 11 5.11 -14.92 -34.74
C GLU A 11 6.07 -15.68 -33.82
N LEU A 12 7.35 -15.29 -33.73
CA LEU A 12 8.30 -15.89 -32.79
C LEU A 12 7.90 -15.64 -31.33
N ASN A 13 7.44 -14.42 -31.00
CA ASN A 13 7.02 -14.08 -29.64
C ASN A 13 5.74 -14.82 -29.22
N ILE A 14 4.79 -14.98 -30.15
CA ILE A 14 3.54 -15.72 -29.90
C ILE A 14 3.82 -17.22 -29.72
N SER A 15 4.72 -17.80 -30.52
CA SER A 15 5.13 -19.21 -30.41
C SER A 15 5.85 -19.50 -29.09
N PHE A 16 6.71 -18.57 -28.62
CA PHE A 16 7.39 -18.69 -27.34
C PHE A 16 6.42 -18.64 -26.14
N ILE A 17 5.43 -17.74 -26.19
CA ILE A 17 4.40 -17.59 -25.15
C ILE A 17 3.47 -18.81 -25.12
N LEU A 18 3.06 -19.35 -26.28
CA LEU A 18 2.25 -20.58 -26.37
C LEU A 18 3.00 -21.81 -25.87
N SER A 19 4.32 -21.91 -26.12
CA SER A 19 5.17 -23.00 -25.62
C SER A 19 5.31 -22.97 -24.09
N MET A 20 5.42 -21.78 -23.48
CA MET A 20 5.45 -21.63 -22.02
C MET A 20 4.11 -21.98 -21.34
N ILE A 21 2.99 -21.69 -21.99
CA ILE A 21 1.65 -22.03 -21.48
C ILE A 21 1.41 -23.55 -21.58
N LEU A 22 1.89 -24.19 -22.65
CA LEU A 22 1.78 -25.65 -22.82
C LEU A 22 2.65 -26.41 -21.80
N LEU A 23 3.81 -25.88 -21.42
CA LEU A 23 4.66 -26.48 -20.39
C LEU A 23 4.03 -26.45 -18.98
N PHE A 24 3.20 -25.45 -18.69
CA PHE A 24 2.45 -25.36 -17.42
C PHE A 24 1.28 -26.35 -17.34
N LEU A 25 0.66 -26.72 -18.46
CA LEU A 25 -0.49 -27.63 -18.50
C LEU A 25 -0.09 -29.12 -18.36
N VAL A 26 1.11 -29.52 -18.81
CA VAL A 26 1.55 -30.92 -18.73
C VAL A 26 2.04 -31.30 -17.32
N GLY A 27 2.47 -30.32 -16.51
CA GLY A 27 2.89 -30.54 -15.13
C GLY A 27 1.77 -30.97 -14.16
N PHE A 28 0.50 -30.80 -14.54
CA PHE A 28 -0.65 -31.01 -13.65
C PHE A 28 -1.23 -32.44 -13.68
N ILE A 29 -0.78 -33.33 -14.58
CA ILE A 29 -1.45 -34.62 -14.81
C ILE A 29 -0.81 -35.83 -14.08
N ILE A 30 0.33 -35.70 -13.38
CA ILE A 30 1.03 -36.86 -12.76
C ILE A 30 0.92 -36.91 -11.22
N SER A 31 -0.13 -36.36 -10.60
CA SER A 31 -0.40 -36.66 -9.17
C SER A 31 -1.88 -36.71 -8.81
N ALA A 32 -2.60 -37.64 -9.46
CA ALA A 32 -3.90 -38.08 -8.99
C ALA A 32 -3.75 -39.08 -7.83
N LYS A 33 -3.45 -38.59 -6.61
CA LYS A 33 -3.87 -39.21 -5.34
C LYS A 33 -3.56 -38.30 -4.15
N GLY A 34 -4.59 -37.61 -3.67
CA GLY A 34 -4.60 -36.97 -2.35
C GLY A 34 -4.22 -35.49 -2.37
N GLN A 35 -5.15 -34.64 -2.79
CA GLN A 35 -5.13 -33.23 -2.42
C GLN A 35 -6.56 -32.85 -2.04
N SER A 36 -6.74 -32.58 -0.75
CA SER A 36 -7.90 -31.88 -0.21
C SER A 36 -8.10 -30.59 -1.01
N GLU A 37 -9.30 -30.41 -1.54
CA GLU A 37 -9.78 -29.12 -2.03
C GLU A 37 -9.71 -28.13 -0.87
N GLU A 38 -8.66 -27.31 -0.86
CA GLU A 38 -8.63 -26.09 -0.07
C GLU A 38 -9.54 -25.11 -0.81
N GLU A 39 -10.78 -24.98 -0.34
CA GLU A 39 -11.68 -23.91 -0.79
C GLU A 39 -10.93 -22.58 -0.64
N ALA A 40 -10.64 -21.94 -1.76
CA ALA A 40 -10.15 -20.57 -1.77
C ALA A 40 -11.23 -19.68 -1.16
N GLY A 41 -11.07 -19.39 0.13
CA GLY A 41 -11.89 -18.40 0.83
C GLY A 41 -11.80 -17.04 0.15
N PRO A 42 -12.71 -16.10 0.50
CA PRO A 42 -12.70 -14.76 -0.07
C PRO A 42 -11.31 -14.13 0.02
N ILE A 43 -10.84 -13.56 -1.08
CA ILE A 43 -9.62 -12.75 -1.11
C ILE A 43 -9.90 -11.53 -0.23
N GLU A 44 -9.50 -11.57 1.03
CA GLU A 44 -9.49 -10.38 1.90
C GLU A 44 -8.49 -9.39 1.30
N GLU A 45 -9.01 -8.31 0.69
CA GLU A 45 -8.16 -7.26 0.12
C GLU A 45 -7.36 -6.62 1.25
N LYS A 46 -6.03 -6.78 1.19
CA LYS A 46 -5.13 -6.18 2.17
C LYS A 46 -5.03 -4.67 1.91
N VAL A 47 -5.36 -3.87 2.92
CA VAL A 47 -5.28 -2.41 2.90
C VAL A 47 -3.96 -1.97 3.55
N GLY A 48 -3.14 -1.23 2.81
CA GLY A 48 -1.94 -0.58 3.33
C GLY A 48 -2.25 0.86 3.77
N ILE A 49 -1.83 1.23 4.97
CA ILE A 49 -1.94 2.59 5.52
C ILE A 49 -0.54 3.13 5.79
N THR A 50 -0.22 4.30 5.25
CA THR A 50 1.02 5.01 5.55
C THR A 50 0.79 5.98 6.71
N TYR A 51 1.57 5.82 7.78
CA TYR A 51 1.56 6.71 8.94
C TYR A 51 2.86 7.51 9.02
N PHE A 52 2.79 8.83 8.87
CA PHE A 52 3.96 9.71 8.93
C PHE A 52 4.03 10.46 10.26
N THR A 53 5.05 10.20 11.07
CA THR A 53 5.19 10.73 12.44
C THR A 53 6.52 11.47 12.65
N PHE A 54 6.48 12.58 13.39
CA PHE A 54 7.68 13.25 13.93
C PHE A 54 7.92 12.89 15.40
N SER A 55 6.88 12.45 16.13
CA SER A 55 6.94 12.29 17.58
C SER A 55 7.55 10.95 18.02
N ALA A 56 7.43 9.91 17.18
CA ALA A 56 7.89 8.57 17.55
C ALA A 56 9.42 8.41 17.44
N ALA A 57 10.04 9.03 16.43
CA ALA A 57 11.46 8.85 16.17
C ALA A 57 12.34 9.84 16.96
N PRO A 58 13.52 9.41 17.45
CA PRO A 58 14.01 8.02 17.45
C PRO A 58 13.54 7.20 18.66
N ASP A 59 13.13 7.85 19.74
CA ASP A 59 13.11 7.27 21.09
C ASP A 59 11.89 6.37 21.38
N HIS A 60 10.81 6.53 20.63
CA HIS A 60 9.52 5.84 20.85
C HIS A 60 9.11 4.92 19.69
N LEU A 61 10.02 4.63 18.75
CA LEU A 61 9.72 3.72 17.64
C LEU A 61 9.33 2.33 18.11
N LYS A 62 9.99 1.82 19.16
CA LYS A 62 9.65 0.52 19.74
C LYS A 62 8.24 0.51 20.33
N ASP A 63 7.87 1.56 21.06
CA ASP A 63 6.54 1.67 21.66
C ASP A 63 5.47 1.74 20.55
N LEU A 64 5.75 2.49 19.48
CA LEU A 64 4.87 2.57 18.31
C LEU A 64 4.75 1.24 17.58
N ASP A 65 5.84 0.49 17.40
CA ASP A 65 5.82 -0.84 16.77
C ASP A 65 4.94 -1.81 17.56
N GLU A 66 5.05 -1.83 18.90
CA GLU A 66 4.19 -2.65 19.77
C GLU A 66 2.70 -2.27 19.63
N MET A 67 2.39 -0.98 19.50
CA MET A 67 1.02 -0.50 19.25
C MET A 67 0.49 -0.95 17.88
N ILE A 68 1.33 -0.89 16.84
CA ILE A 68 0.98 -1.32 15.48
C ILE A 68 0.73 -2.84 15.45
N GLU A 69 1.57 -3.64 16.10
CA GLU A 69 1.37 -5.09 16.19
C GLU A 69 0.02 -5.45 16.81
N ILE A 70 -0.38 -4.76 17.89
CA ILE A 70 -1.69 -4.95 18.52
C ILE A 70 -2.83 -4.53 17.57
N PHE A 71 -2.65 -3.42 16.86
CA PHE A 71 -3.63 -2.92 15.90
C PHE A 71 -3.83 -3.90 14.73
N GLU A 72 -2.76 -4.34 14.07
CA GLU A 72 -2.83 -5.29 12.95
C GLU A 72 -3.32 -6.67 13.40
N ALA A 73 -3.01 -7.08 14.63
CA ALA A 73 -3.53 -8.32 15.20
C ALA A 73 -5.06 -8.29 15.34
N SER A 74 -5.63 -7.13 15.70
CA SER A 74 -7.08 -6.93 15.89
C SER A 74 -7.83 -6.54 14.61
N HIS A 75 -7.13 -6.04 13.59
CA HIS A 75 -7.71 -5.61 12.31
C HIS A 75 -7.08 -6.39 11.16
N LYS A 76 -7.58 -7.62 10.93
CA LYS A 76 -7.10 -8.46 9.83
C LYS A 76 -7.30 -7.76 8.49
N GLY A 77 -6.31 -7.90 7.63
CA GLY A 77 -6.28 -7.24 6.33
C GLY A 77 -5.71 -5.81 6.33
N ILE A 78 -5.43 -5.19 7.47
CA ILE A 78 -4.76 -3.87 7.51
C ILE A 78 -3.27 -4.02 7.82
N THR A 79 -2.44 -3.30 7.10
CA THR A 79 -0.99 -3.18 7.36
C THR A 79 -0.58 -1.71 7.47
N ILE A 80 0.22 -1.36 8.47
CA ILE A 80 0.70 0.01 8.71
C ILE A 80 2.17 0.11 8.29
N LYS A 81 2.47 1.10 7.44
CA LYS A 81 3.83 1.49 7.10
C LYS A 81 4.16 2.80 7.80
N VAL A 82 5.10 2.76 8.74
CA VAL A 82 5.58 3.97 9.42
C VAL A 82 6.63 4.67 8.57
N GLU A 83 6.47 5.97 8.40
CA GLU A 83 7.49 6.87 7.89
C GLU A 83 7.79 7.93 8.96
N THR A 84 9.05 8.37 9.02
CA THR A 84 9.45 9.40 9.99
C THR A 84 10.32 10.48 9.36
N ALA A 85 10.36 11.63 10.02
CA ALA A 85 11.30 12.71 9.75
C ALA A 85 11.63 13.42 11.08
N SER A 86 12.77 14.09 11.13
CA SER A 86 13.12 14.96 12.25
C SER A 86 12.09 16.09 12.38
N TRP A 87 11.95 16.66 13.59
CA TRP A 87 11.09 17.83 13.80
C TRP A 87 11.39 18.97 12.81
N ASP A 88 12.66 19.23 12.55
CA ASP A 88 13.13 20.33 11.68
C ASP A 88 12.73 20.11 10.21
N ASP A 89 12.66 18.85 9.77
CA ASP A 89 12.36 18.50 8.37
C ASP A 89 10.90 18.11 8.13
N TYR A 90 10.16 17.75 9.19
CA TYR A 90 8.87 17.07 9.07
C TYR A 90 7.85 17.86 8.27
N PHE A 91 7.57 19.11 8.67
CA PHE A 91 6.53 19.90 8.01
C PHE A 91 6.91 20.29 6.58
N THR A 92 8.19 20.54 6.32
CA THR A 92 8.70 20.80 4.96
C THR A 92 8.48 19.58 4.06
N LYS A 93 8.79 18.38 4.56
CA LYS A 93 8.57 17.12 3.83
C LYS A 93 7.08 16.85 3.64
N LEU A 94 6.25 17.02 4.67
CA LEU A 94 4.81 16.83 4.59
C LEU A 94 4.18 17.77 3.55
N GLN A 95 4.54 19.06 3.54
CA GLN A 95 4.07 20.01 2.53
C GLN A 95 4.43 19.59 1.11
N THR A 96 5.66 19.09 0.92
CA THR A 96 6.13 18.60 -0.38
C THR A 96 5.32 17.39 -0.84
N LEU A 97 5.06 16.42 0.06
CA LEU A 97 4.26 15.23 -0.24
C LEU A 97 2.81 15.60 -0.61
N ILE A 98 2.18 16.51 0.14
CA ILE A 98 0.83 16.99 -0.15
C ILE A 98 0.78 17.71 -1.49
N ALA A 99 1.72 18.64 -1.74
CA ALA A 99 1.77 19.36 -3.01
C ALA A 99 2.07 18.44 -4.21
N GLY A 100 2.80 17.34 -3.98
CA GLY A 100 3.09 16.31 -4.97
C GLY A 100 1.96 15.30 -5.21
N GLY A 101 0.86 15.37 -4.46
CA GLY A 101 -0.24 14.41 -4.55
C GLY A 101 0.09 13.03 -4.00
N THR A 102 1.10 12.92 -3.13
CA THR A 102 1.57 11.68 -2.51
C THR A 102 1.59 11.82 -0.99
N ALA A 103 0.57 12.45 -0.43
CA ALA A 103 0.42 12.58 1.02
C ALA A 103 0.30 11.20 1.69
N PRO A 104 0.84 11.02 2.91
CA PRO A 104 0.55 9.83 3.71
C PRO A 104 -0.92 9.82 4.11
N ASP A 105 -1.47 8.62 4.37
CA ASP A 105 -2.87 8.43 4.76
C ASP A 105 -3.18 9.05 6.12
N VAL A 106 -2.23 8.90 7.06
CA VAL A 106 -2.29 9.45 8.42
C VAL A 106 -1.00 10.19 8.71
N PHE A 107 -1.10 11.38 9.30
CA PHE A 107 0.06 12.18 9.68
C PHE A 107 -0.22 13.06 10.88
N GLU A 108 0.83 13.42 11.60
CA GLU A 108 0.76 14.25 12.79
C GLU A 108 0.73 15.74 12.41
N LEU A 109 -0.12 16.49 13.10
CA LEU A 109 -0.09 17.95 13.11
C LEU A 109 -0.05 18.41 14.55
N ASN A 110 0.83 19.35 14.85
CA ASN A 110 0.77 20.12 16.09
C ASN A 110 -0.31 21.21 15.99
N TYR A 111 -0.63 21.80 17.14
CA TYR A 111 -1.68 22.81 17.26
C TYR A 111 -1.45 24.01 16.33
N GLU A 112 -0.20 24.46 16.21
CA GLU A 112 0.18 25.64 15.41
C GLU A 112 -0.02 25.43 13.90
N ASN A 113 0.13 24.19 13.41
CA ASN A 113 -0.04 23.90 11.98
C ASN A 113 -1.46 23.46 11.62
N PHE A 114 -2.23 22.91 12.57
CA PHE A 114 -3.55 22.34 12.29
C PHE A 114 -4.48 23.26 11.50
N VAL A 115 -4.68 24.51 11.97
CA VAL A 115 -5.61 25.46 11.34
C VAL A 115 -5.22 25.77 9.89
N SER A 116 -3.93 25.89 9.60
CA SER A 116 -3.43 26.17 8.25
C SER A 116 -3.76 25.02 7.29
N TYR A 117 -3.54 23.78 7.71
CA TYR A 117 -3.83 22.60 6.89
C TYR A 117 -5.34 22.39 6.70
N ALA A 118 -6.13 22.56 7.76
CA ALA A 118 -7.58 22.49 7.69
C ALA A 118 -8.14 23.55 6.71
N SER A 119 -7.69 24.81 6.80
CA SER A 119 -8.13 25.89 5.91
C SER A 119 -7.76 25.68 4.43
N LYS A 120 -6.72 24.88 4.15
CA LYS A 120 -6.30 24.51 2.79
C LYS A 120 -7.11 23.34 2.22
N GLY A 121 -7.99 22.73 3.01
CA GLY A 121 -8.82 21.60 2.58
C GLY A 121 -8.03 20.32 2.30
N VAL A 122 -6.85 20.16 2.92
CA VAL A 122 -5.98 18.98 2.73
C VAL A 122 -6.19 17.91 3.80
N LEU A 123 -7.17 18.11 4.68
CA LEU A 123 -7.56 17.17 5.73
C LEU A 123 -8.95 16.62 5.41
N LEU A 124 -9.13 15.32 5.68
CA LEU A 124 -10.46 14.72 5.65
C LEU A 124 -11.33 15.33 6.77
N ASP A 125 -12.55 15.72 6.44
CA ASP A 125 -13.54 16.11 7.44
C ASP A 125 -14.02 14.86 8.19
N LEU A 126 -13.75 14.82 9.50
CA LEU A 126 -14.11 13.70 10.35
C LEU A 126 -15.45 13.89 11.07
N ASN A 127 -16.17 15.01 10.89
CA ASN A 127 -17.45 15.27 11.60
C ASN A 127 -18.46 14.13 11.39
N SER A 128 -18.59 13.63 10.15
CA SER A 128 -19.47 12.52 9.81
C SER A 128 -19.03 11.17 10.35
N ILE A 129 -17.75 11.02 10.71
CA ILE A 129 -17.16 9.76 11.22
C ILE A 129 -17.18 9.77 12.75
N ALA A 130 -16.98 10.93 13.38
CA ALA A 130 -16.90 11.09 14.82
C ALA A 130 -18.28 11.03 15.52
N GLY A 131 -19.38 11.01 14.77
CA GLY A 131 -20.74 11.00 15.32
C GLY A 131 -21.10 12.30 16.05
N VAL A 132 -20.46 13.41 15.69
CA VAL A 132 -20.73 14.73 16.25
C VAL A 132 -21.49 15.52 15.19
N ASP A 133 -22.83 15.42 15.26
CA ASP A 133 -23.76 16.33 14.56
C ASP A 133 -23.86 17.68 15.28
#